data_AF-A0A2G0PWK5-F1
#
_entry.id   AF-A0A2G0PWK5-F1
#
_cell.length_a   1.000
_cell.length_b   1.000
_cell.length_c   1.000
_cell.angle_alpha   90.00
_cell.angle_beta   90.00
_cell.angle_gamma   90.00
#
_symmetry.space_group_name_H-M   'P 1'
#
loop_
_entity.id
_entity.type
_entity.pdbx_description
1 polymer ?
#
loop_
_entity_poly.entity_id
_entity_poly.type
_entity_poly.pdbx_seq_one_letter_code
_entity_poly.pdbx_strand_id
1 'polypeptide(L)'
;MTNSDSRREAFEKFITIEFHYYKNGLDKYDDGTYINMSIQNYWEVFQAGCKENRKNKEELTETEQIWLKKSQYHLLKCPSKRLGFYCIGGREIVLFDANKYPEIHNLIN
;
A
#
# COMPACT_ATOMS: atom_id res chain seq x y z
N MET A 1 14.25 -13.65 -3.79
CA MET A 1 12.90 -13.05 -3.73
C MET A 1 12.63 -12.33 -5.03
N THR A 2 11.58 -12.73 -5.73
CA THR A 2 11.09 -12.07 -6.94
C THR A 2 10.20 -10.88 -6.58
N ASN A 3 9.90 -10.00 -7.55
CA ASN A 3 8.98 -8.87 -7.36
C ASN A 3 7.51 -9.34 -7.10
N SER A 4 7.21 -10.61 -7.38
CA SER A 4 5.93 -11.23 -7.03
C SER A 4 5.84 -11.54 -5.54
N ASP A 5 6.95 -12.04 -4.96
CA ASP A 5 7.01 -12.44 -3.55
C ASP A 5 6.85 -11.21 -2.63
N SER A 6 7.52 -10.09 -2.96
CA SER A 6 7.42 -8.85 -2.19
C SER A 6 6.01 -8.22 -2.21
N ARG A 7 5.27 -8.35 -3.33
CA ARG A 7 3.89 -7.85 -3.44
C ARG A 7 2.93 -8.70 -2.64
N ARG A 8 3.13 -10.02 -2.67
CA ARG A 8 2.32 -10.94 -1.88
C ARG A 8 2.55 -10.73 -0.39
N GLU A 9 3.79 -10.58 0.06
CA GLU A 9 4.11 -10.22 1.45
C GLU A 9 3.45 -8.89 1.88
N ALA A 10 3.47 -7.87 1.01
CA ALA A 10 2.82 -6.60 1.30
C ALA A 10 1.29 -6.76 1.45
N PHE A 11 0.65 -7.53 0.58
CA PHE A 11 -0.77 -7.85 0.66
C PHE A 11 -1.11 -8.64 1.93
N GLU A 12 -0.37 -9.69 2.25
CA GLU A 12 -0.60 -10.51 3.45
C GLU A 12 -0.46 -9.67 4.72
N LYS A 13 0.54 -8.80 4.77
CA LYS A 13 0.72 -7.87 5.88
C LYS A 13 -0.46 -6.89 5.98
N PHE A 14 -0.92 -6.35 4.86
CA PHE A 14 -2.09 -5.46 4.80
C PHE A 14 -3.37 -6.15 5.28
N ILE A 15 -3.69 -7.34 4.79
CA ILE A 15 -4.94 -8.03 5.14
C ILE A 15 -4.95 -8.48 6.62
N THR A 16 -3.78 -8.82 7.18
CA THR A 16 -3.67 -9.17 8.60
C THR A 16 -3.74 -7.94 9.51
N ILE A 17 -3.17 -6.80 9.12
CA ILE A 17 -3.17 -5.58 9.94
C ILE A 17 -4.49 -4.83 9.82
N GLU A 18 -4.93 -4.53 8.60
CA GLU A 18 -6.05 -3.61 8.36
C GLU A 18 -7.40 -4.34 8.46
N PHE A 19 -7.46 -5.58 7.99
CA PHE A 19 -8.69 -6.39 8.00
C PHE A 19 -8.70 -7.44 9.11
N HIS A 20 -7.68 -7.45 9.98
CA HIS A 20 -7.58 -8.32 11.16
C HIS A 20 -7.75 -9.83 10.86
N TYR A 21 -7.39 -10.28 9.66
CA TYR A 21 -7.41 -11.71 9.33
C TYR A 21 -6.33 -12.44 10.11
N TYR A 22 -6.71 -13.56 10.74
CA TYR A 22 -5.78 -14.45 11.43
C TYR A 22 -4.77 -15.05 10.44
N LYS A 23 -3.53 -15.30 10.91
CA LYS A 23 -2.45 -15.85 10.07
C LYS A 23 -2.78 -17.20 9.43
N ASN A 24 -3.56 -18.06 10.10
CA ASN A 24 -4.05 -19.32 9.55
C ASN A 24 -5.07 -19.14 8.42
N GLY A 25 -5.64 -17.95 8.24
CA GLY A 25 -6.44 -17.61 7.07
C GLY A 25 -5.61 -17.49 5.79
N LEU A 26 -4.29 -17.33 5.90
CA LEU A 26 -3.37 -17.15 4.77
C LEU A 26 -2.85 -18.48 4.21
N ASP A 27 -3.37 -19.62 4.67
CA ASP A 27 -3.03 -20.94 4.15
C ASP A 27 -3.37 -21.03 2.65
N LYS A 28 -2.52 -21.74 1.90
CA LYS A 28 -2.56 -21.81 0.44
C LYS A 28 -2.53 -23.26 -0.03
N TYR A 29 -3.09 -23.50 -1.21
CA TYR A 29 -2.81 -24.72 -1.96
C TYR A 29 -1.39 -24.67 -2.56
N ASP A 30 -0.93 -25.79 -3.10
CA ASP A 30 0.41 -25.91 -3.70
C ASP A 30 0.62 -24.99 -4.92
N ASP A 31 -0.48 -24.59 -5.58
CA ASP A 31 -0.47 -23.62 -6.68
C ASP A 31 -0.35 -22.16 -6.20
N GLY A 32 -0.33 -21.94 -4.89
CA GLY A 32 -0.20 -20.64 -4.27
C GLY A 32 -1.47 -19.79 -4.25
N THR A 33 -2.65 -20.37 -4.54
CA THR A 33 -3.96 -19.74 -4.29
C THR A 33 -4.34 -19.86 -2.81
N TYR A 34 -4.98 -18.83 -2.25
CA TYR A 34 -5.42 -18.88 -0.86
C TYR A 34 -6.60 -19.83 -0.70
N ILE A 35 -6.55 -20.68 0.33
CA ILE A 35 -7.65 -21.58 0.67
C ILE A 35 -8.88 -20.78 1.11
N ASN A 36 -8.66 -19.67 1.83
CA ASN A 36 -9.73 -18.76 2.20
C ASN A 36 -10.18 -17.93 0.98
N MET A 37 -11.41 -18.19 0.53
CA MET A 37 -12.00 -17.56 -0.66
C MET A 37 -12.09 -16.03 -0.56
N SER A 38 -12.37 -15.48 0.63
CA SER A 38 -12.41 -14.03 0.82
C SER A 38 -11.02 -13.41 0.62
N ILE A 39 -9.99 -14.02 1.20
CA ILE A 39 -8.59 -13.56 1.02
C ILE A 39 -8.16 -13.70 -0.44
N GLN A 40 -8.55 -14.79 -1.12
CA GLN A 40 -8.30 -14.97 -2.54
C GLN A 40 -8.94 -13.85 -3.38
N ASN A 41 -10.20 -13.50 -3.12
CA ASN A 41 -10.88 -12.40 -3.81
C ASN A 41 -10.19 -11.05 -3.55
N TYR A 42 -9.79 -10.76 -2.31
CA TYR A 42 -9.03 -9.55 -2.00
C TYR A 42 -7.67 -9.52 -2.70
N TRP A 43 -7.00 -10.67 -2.79
CA TRP A 43 -5.73 -10.78 -3.50
C TRP A 43 -5.88 -10.46 -4.99
N GLU A 44 -6.91 -10.98 -5.64
CA GLU A 44 -7.19 -10.69 -7.06
C GLU A 44 -7.49 -9.22 -7.31
N VAL A 45 -8.31 -8.60 -6.45
CA VAL A 45 -8.58 -7.15 -6.52
C VAL A 45 -7.32 -6.34 -6.28
N PHE A 46 -6.49 -6.71 -5.31
CA PHE A 46 -5.21 -6.05 -5.03
C PHE A 46 -4.26 -6.14 -6.23
N GLN A 47 -4.19 -7.31 -6.89
CA GLN A 47 -3.39 -7.49 -8.11
C GLN A 47 -3.91 -6.63 -9.26
N ALA A 48 -5.23 -6.56 -9.45
CA ALA A 48 -5.84 -5.71 -10.47
C ALA A 48 -5.53 -4.22 -10.22
N GLY A 49 -5.68 -3.75 -8.98
CA GLY A 49 -5.32 -2.38 -8.58
C GLY A 49 -3.85 -2.06 -8.80
N CYS A 50 -2.95 -3.00 -8.47
CA CYS A 50 -1.51 -2.85 -8.74
C CYS A 50 -1.21 -2.75 -10.24
N LYS A 51 -1.90 -3.54 -11.08
CA LYS A 51 -1.75 -3.50 -12.54
C LYS A 51 -2.20 -2.17 -13.10
N GLU A 52 -3.35 -1.65 -12.65
CA GLU A 52 -3.87 -0.36 -13.12
C GLU A 52 -2.97 0.80 -12.66
N ASN A 53 -2.50 0.79 -11.41
CA ASN A 53 -1.56 1.81 -10.93
C ASN A 53 -0.25 1.79 -11.75
N ARG A 54 0.25 0.60 -12.09
CA ARG A 54 1.42 0.47 -12.96
C ARG A 54 1.15 1.07 -14.35
N LYS A 55 0.00 0.78 -14.96
CA LYS A 55 -0.39 1.35 -16.25
C LYS A 55 -0.45 2.88 -16.18
N ASN A 56 -1.12 3.43 -15.17
CA ASN A 56 -1.16 4.88 -14.94
C ASN A 56 0.25 5.48 -14.78
N LYS A 57 1.16 4.74 -14.14
CA LYS A 57 2.56 5.16 -13.99
C LYS A 57 3.33 5.11 -15.31
N GLU A 58 3.04 4.16 -16.19
CA GLU A 58 3.61 4.04 -17.53
C GLU A 58 3.07 5.12 -18.49
N GLU A 59 1.85 5.63 -18.24
CA GLU A 59 1.24 6.74 -18.98
C GLU A 59 1.71 8.14 -18.52
N LEU A 60 2.46 8.23 -17.42
CA LEU A 60 3.04 9.51 -16.97
C LEU A 60 4.04 10.06 -17.98
N THR A 61 3.91 11.34 -18.29
CA THR A 61 4.92 12.10 -19.03
C THR A 61 6.26 12.09 -18.30
N GLU A 62 7.37 12.31 -19.02
CA GLU A 62 8.70 12.40 -18.40
C GLU A 62 8.76 13.43 -17.27
N THR A 63 8.10 14.59 -17.47
CA THR A 63 8.00 15.65 -16.46
C THR A 63 7.29 15.17 -15.20
N GLU A 64 6.17 14.45 -15.33
CA GLU A 64 5.44 13.89 -14.18
C GLU A 64 6.25 12.82 -13.45
N GLN A 65 6.96 11.95 -14.18
CA GLN A 65 7.84 10.95 -13.57
C GLN A 65 8.98 11.58 -12.79
N ILE A 66 9.59 12.65 -13.32
CA ILE A 66 10.63 13.42 -12.61
C ILE A 66 10.04 14.06 -11.35
N TRP A 67 8.84 14.63 -11.45
CA TRP A 67 8.16 15.25 -10.30
C TRP A 67 7.88 14.22 -9.20
N LEU A 68 7.31 13.06 -9.56
CA LEU A 68 7.03 11.97 -8.62
C LEU A 68 8.32 11.50 -7.91
N LYS A 69 9.42 11.33 -8.64
CA LYS A 69 10.72 10.95 -8.07
C LYS A 69 11.24 12.00 -7.08
N LYS A 70 11.14 13.29 -7.42
CA LYS A 70 11.53 14.39 -6.53
C LYS A 70 10.68 14.41 -5.26
N SER A 71 9.36 14.28 -5.37
CA SER A 71 8.46 14.22 -4.20
C SER A 71 8.83 13.07 -3.27
N GLN A 72 9.00 11.86 -3.82
CA GLN A 72 9.39 10.69 -3.02
C GLN A 72 10.74 10.90 -2.33
N TYR A 73 11.72 11.48 -3.03
CA TYR A 73 13.03 11.78 -2.46
C TYR A 73 12.93 12.75 -1.26
N HIS A 74 12.13 13.80 -1.37
CA HIS A 74 11.95 14.76 -0.28
C HIS A 74 11.23 14.14 0.92
N LEU A 75 10.20 13.31 0.69
CA LEU A 75 9.50 12.59 1.76
C LEU A 75 10.44 11.64 2.51
N LEU A 76 11.27 10.87 1.79
CA LEU A 76 12.23 9.94 2.40
C LEU A 76 13.35 10.64 3.19
N LYS A 77 13.67 11.89 2.84
CA LYS A 77 14.68 12.70 3.53
C LYS A 77 14.10 13.59 4.64
N CYS A 78 12.81 13.47 4.95
CA CYS A 78 12.24 14.23 6.05
C CYS A 78 12.98 13.92 7.36
N PRO A 79 13.56 14.92 8.06
CA PRO A 79 14.31 14.67 9.28
C PRO A 79 13.39 14.34 10.47
N SER A 80 12.09 14.62 10.34
CA SER A 80 11.12 14.36 11.40
C SER A 80 10.65 12.92 11.36
N LYS A 81 10.77 12.22 12.49
CA LYS A 81 10.13 10.92 12.73
C LYS A 81 8.67 11.05 13.20
N ARG A 82 8.23 12.27 13.47
CA ARG A 82 6.89 12.58 14.00
C ARG A 82 5.92 13.06 12.91
N LEU A 83 6.40 13.65 11.83
CA LEU A 83 5.51 14.24 10.82
C LEU A 83 5.14 13.20 9.76
N GLY A 84 3.85 12.96 9.61
CA GLY A 84 3.26 12.29 8.46
C GLY A 84 2.68 13.31 7.48
N PHE A 85 2.69 12.96 6.19
CA PHE A 85 2.20 13.80 5.09
C PHE A 85 1.20 12.99 4.28
N TYR A 86 0.07 13.59 3.90
CA TYR A 86 -0.85 12.98 2.94
C TYR A 86 -1.53 14.06 2.07
N CYS A 87 -2.00 13.64 0.90
CA CYS A 87 -2.85 14.42 0.01
C CYS A 87 -4.08 13.56 -0.34
N ILE A 88 -5.26 14.16 -0.45
CA ILE A 88 -6.48 13.47 -0.90
C ILE A 88 -7.01 14.21 -2.12
N GLY A 89 -6.81 13.64 -3.32
CA GLY A 89 -7.40 14.12 -4.57
C GLY A 89 -7.01 15.53 -5.04
N GLY A 90 -6.16 16.24 -4.31
CA GLY A 90 -5.82 17.65 -4.55
C GLY A 90 -4.33 17.96 -4.41
N ARG A 91 -4.00 19.27 -4.48
CA ARG A 91 -2.62 19.79 -4.40
C ARG A 91 -2.19 20.22 -3.01
N GLU A 92 -3.08 20.09 -2.02
CA GLU A 92 -2.83 20.48 -0.64
C GLU A 92 -2.17 19.34 0.11
N ILE A 93 -1.08 19.65 0.83
CA ILE A 93 -0.42 18.73 1.73
C ILE A 93 -0.98 18.93 3.12
N VAL A 94 -1.54 17.87 3.69
CA VAL A 94 -1.96 17.84 5.09
C VAL A 94 -0.90 17.15 5.93
N LEU A 95 -0.65 17.71 7.11
CA LEU A 95 0.28 17.20 8.10
C LEU A 95 -0.49 16.52 9.22
N PHE A 96 0.07 15.42 9.73
CA PHE A 96 -0.42 14.78 10.94
C PHE A 96 0.74 14.28 11.80
N ASP A 97 0.45 13.97 13.06
CA ASP A 97 1.42 13.31 13.93
C ASP A 97 1.44 11.80 13.62
N ALA A 98 2.53 11.32 13.03
CA ALA A 98 2.71 9.93 12.66
C ALA A 98 2.68 8.97 13.86
N ASN A 99 2.99 9.44 15.07
CA ASN A 99 2.84 8.62 16.27
C ASN A 99 1.37 8.42 16.64
N LYS A 100 0.47 9.24 16.08
CA LYS A 100 -0.99 9.12 16.24
C LYS A 100 -1.65 8.25 15.18
N TYR A 101 -0.85 7.62 14.31
CA TYR A 101 -1.40 6.74 13.27
C TYR A 101 -2.26 5.60 13.85
N PRO A 102 -1.89 4.92 14.96
CA PRO A 102 -2.76 3.92 15.57
C PRO A 102 -4.12 4.50 16.00
N GLU A 103 -4.15 5.68 16.63
CA GLU A 103 -5.40 6.32 17.05
C GLU A 103 -6.24 6.81 15.86
N ILE A 104 -5.60 7.37 14.82
CA ILE A 104 -6.28 7.81 13.59
C ILE A 104 -6.89 6.61 12.87
N HIS A 105 -6.14 5.52 12.76
CA HIS A 105 -6.59 4.28 12.13
C HIS A 105 -7.82 3.71 12.86
N ASN A 106 -7.82 3.68 14.19
CA ASN A 106 -8.96 3.22 15.01
C ASN A 106 -10.22 4.10 14.91
N LEU A 107 -10.11 5.35 14.45
CA LEU A 107 -11.26 6.23 14.27
C LEU A 107 -11.90 6.09 12.88
N ILE A 108 -11.18 5.50 11.92
CA ILE A 108 -11.59 5.40 10.51
C ILE A 108 -12.09 3.99 10.18
N ASN A 109 -11.70 2.98 10.97
CA ASN A 109 -12.11 1.58 10.86
C ASN A 109 -13.05 1.18 12.01
#